data_AF-A0A379TY58-F1
#
_entry.id   AF-A0A379TY58-F1
#
_cell.length_a   1.000
_cell.length_b   1.000
_cell.length_c   1.000
_cell.angle_alpha   90.00
_cell.angle_beta   90.00
_cell.angle_gamma   90.00
#
_symmetry.space_group_name_H-M   'P 1'
#
loop_
_entity.id
_entity.type
_entity.pdbx_description
1 polymer ?
#
loop_
_entity_poly.entity_id
_entity_poly.type
_entity_poly.pdbx_seq_one_letter_code
_entity_poly.pdbx_strand_id
1 'polypeptide(L)'
;MKPDAHHVKQFLLRLQDDICQTLSAVDGANFIEDSWRREAGGGGRSRVLRNGGIFEQAGVNFSHIHGDAMPASATAHRPELAGRSFEAMGVSLVVASAQSVYSHQPR
;
A
#
# COMPACT_ATOMS: atom_id res chain seq x y z
N MET A 1 -14.63 -5.30 -22.54
CA MET A 1 -13.80 -4.11 -22.29
C MET A 1 -12.68 -4.52 -21.33
N LYS A 2 -11.41 -4.36 -21.68
CA LYS A 2 -10.31 -4.59 -20.71
C LYS A 2 -10.27 -3.41 -19.74
N PRO A 3 -10.13 -3.62 -18.42
CA PRO A 3 -9.87 -2.53 -17.48
C PRO A 3 -8.65 -1.75 -17.92
N ASP A 4 -8.73 -0.42 -17.87
CA ASP A 4 -7.60 0.43 -18.15
C ASP A 4 -6.67 0.48 -16.92
N ALA A 5 -5.62 -0.33 -16.97
CA ALA A 5 -4.64 -0.44 -15.90
C ALA A 5 -3.95 0.89 -15.59
N HIS A 6 -3.79 1.78 -16.59
CA HIS A 6 -3.21 3.10 -16.36
C HIS A 6 -4.14 3.95 -15.50
N HIS A 7 -5.44 3.99 -15.82
CA HIS A 7 -6.42 4.72 -15.02
C HIS A 7 -6.53 4.18 -13.59
N VAL A 8 -6.53 2.85 -13.40
CA VAL A 8 -6.54 2.25 -12.05
C VAL A 8 -5.27 2.62 -11.28
N LYS A 9 -4.10 2.57 -11.92
CA LYS A 9 -2.83 2.98 -11.30
C LYS A 9 -2.87 4.44 -10.83
N GLN A 10 -3.35 5.35 -11.68
CA GLN A 10 -3.46 6.76 -11.32
C GLN A 10 -4.40 6.97 -10.14
N PHE A 11 -5.54 6.28 -10.14
CA PHE A 11 -6.46 6.31 -9.02
C PHE A 11 -5.81 5.81 -7.72
N LEU A 12 -5.11 4.68 -7.73
CA LEU A 12 -4.48 4.11 -6.54
C LEU A 12 -3.33 4.96 -6.00
N LEU A 13 -2.54 5.60 -6.87
CA LEU A 13 -1.50 6.54 -6.46
C LEU A 13 -2.10 7.76 -5.75
N ARG A 14 -3.16 8.35 -6.33
CA ARG A 14 -3.90 9.46 -5.70
C ARG A 14 -4.52 9.04 -4.37
N LEU A 15 -5.11 7.86 -4.31
CA LEU A 15 -5.67 7.31 -3.07
C LEU A 15 -4.61 7.22 -1.95
N GLN A 16 -3.40 6.75 -2.28
CA GLN A 16 -2.30 6.74 -1.30
C GLN A 16 -1.92 8.16 -0.87
N ASP A 17 -1.86 9.13 -1.80
CA ASP A 17 -1.58 10.53 -1.48
C ASP A 17 -2.65 11.11 -0.55
N ASP A 18 -3.93 10.91 -0.85
CA ASP A 18 -5.07 11.41 -0.08
C ASP A 18 -5.11 10.82 1.34
N ILE A 19 -4.88 9.50 1.48
CA ILE A 19 -4.82 8.84 2.79
C ILE A 19 -3.65 9.39 3.62
N CYS A 20 -2.45 9.47 3.03
CA CYS A 20 -1.28 10.00 3.73
C CYS A 20 -1.48 11.45 4.18
N GLN A 21 -2.00 12.31 3.30
CA GLN A 21 -2.27 13.71 3.61
C GLN A 21 -3.29 13.84 4.75
N THR A 22 -4.37 13.07 4.70
CA THR A 22 -5.42 13.09 5.73
C THR A 22 -4.89 12.61 7.08
N LEU A 23 -4.18 11.48 7.11
CA LEU A 23 -3.62 10.94 8.35
C LEU A 23 -2.54 11.86 8.95
N SER A 24 -1.69 12.45 8.12
CA SER A 24 -0.70 13.44 8.58
C SER A 24 -1.34 14.71 9.13
N ALA A 25 -2.43 15.20 8.53
CA ALA A 25 -3.14 16.38 9.03
C ALA A 25 -3.79 16.12 10.40
N VAL A 26 -4.29 14.90 10.63
CA VAL A 26 -4.88 14.49 11.90
C VAL A 26 -3.80 14.28 12.97
N ASP A 27 -2.68 13.64 12.61
CA ASP A 27 -1.63 13.26 13.55
C ASP A 27 -0.66 14.40 13.90
N GLY A 28 -0.31 15.22 12.92
CA GLY A 28 0.75 16.22 12.99
C GLY A 28 2.14 15.75 12.54
N ALA A 29 2.36 14.43 12.39
CA ALA A 29 3.59 13.89 11.80
C ALA A 29 3.47 13.58 10.30
N ASN A 30 4.61 13.60 9.61
CA ASN A 30 4.68 13.34 8.16
C ASN A 30 5.03 11.88 7.86
N PHE A 31 4.51 11.36 6.75
CA PHE A 31 4.98 10.10 6.18
C PHE A 31 6.36 10.26 5.55
N ILE A 32 7.23 9.27 5.75
CA ILE A 32 8.48 9.09 5.00
C ILE A 32 8.22 8.10 3.88
N GLU A 33 8.60 8.49 2.67
CA GLU A 33 8.43 7.70 1.46
C GLU A 33 9.70 6.92 1.11
N ASP A 34 9.51 5.66 0.73
CA ASP A 34 10.51 4.82 0.09
C ASP A 34 9.95 4.27 -1.23
N SER A 35 10.54 4.72 -2.34
CA SER A 35 10.19 4.28 -3.69
C SER A 35 11.16 3.21 -4.15
N TRP A 36 10.63 2.07 -4.57
CA TRP A 36 11.44 0.90 -4.91
C TRP A 36 11.00 0.26 -6.23
N ARG A 37 11.91 -0.52 -6.81
CA ARG A 37 11.68 -1.29 -8.03
C ARG A 37 11.98 -2.75 -7.79
N ARG A 38 11.30 -3.63 -8.51
CA ARG A 38 11.54 -5.07 -8.48
C ARG A 38 12.26 -5.48 -9.75
N GLU A 39 13.35 -6.23 -9.63
CA GLU A 39 14.09 -6.74 -10.79
C GLU A 39 13.19 -7.55 -11.74
N ALA A 40 12.30 -8.36 -11.17
CA ALA A 40 11.32 -9.16 -11.91
C ALA A 40 10.16 -8.37 -12.53
N GLY A 41 10.14 -7.04 -12.41
CA GLY A 41 9.12 -6.16 -13.01
C GLY A 41 8.26 -5.42 -11.99
N GLY A 42 8.03 -4.13 -12.29
CA GLY A 42 7.24 -3.21 -11.47
C GLY A 42 7.99 -2.66 -10.25
N GLY A 43 7.24 -2.39 -9.17
CA GLY A 43 7.77 -1.76 -7.97
C GLY A 43 6.66 -1.24 -7.05
N GLY A 44 6.99 -0.26 -6.23
CA GLY A 44 6.04 0.33 -5.31
C GLY A 44 6.56 1.58 -4.62
N ARG A 45 5.69 2.11 -3.77
CA ARG A 45 5.92 3.30 -2.95
C ARG A 45 5.42 2.97 -1.56
N SER A 46 6.35 2.70 -0.65
CA SER A 46 6.05 2.48 0.76
C SER A 46 6.05 3.82 1.48
N ARG A 47 5.06 4.09 2.32
CA ARG A 47 5.03 5.30 3.15
C ARG A 47 4.78 4.93 4.60
N VAL A 48 5.64 5.39 5.48
CA VAL A 48 5.54 5.12 6.92
C VAL A 48 5.61 6.41 7.72
N LEU A 49 4.63 6.61 8.60
CA LEU A 49 4.64 7.59 9.68
C LEU A 49 4.99 6.84 10.97
N ARG A 50 5.92 7.37 11.75
CA ARG A 50 6.36 6.81 13.04
C ARG A 50 6.39 7.90 14.10
N ASN A 51 6.18 7.51 15.35
CA ASN A 51 6.28 8.41 16.51
C ASN A 51 5.37 9.65 16.35
N GLY A 52 4.15 9.42 15.85
CA GLY A 52 3.14 10.45 15.67
C GLY A 52 2.46 10.85 16.97
N GLY A 53 1.66 11.92 16.91
CA GLY A 53 0.89 12.40 18.05
C GLY A 53 -0.30 11.50 18.41
N ILE A 54 -0.88 10.84 17.41
CA ILE A 54 -2.06 9.97 17.53
C ILE A 54 -1.71 8.52 17.15
N PHE A 55 -0.88 8.34 16.13
CA PHE A 55 -0.44 7.06 15.64
C PHE A 55 0.99 6.77 16.11
N GLU A 56 1.16 5.65 16.82
CA GLU A 56 2.51 5.13 17.10
C GLU A 56 3.22 4.81 15.78
N GLN A 57 2.49 4.17 14.86
CA GLN A 57 2.95 3.89 13.51
C GLN A 57 1.77 3.77 12.54
N ALA A 58 1.90 4.34 11.34
CA ALA A 58 0.99 4.11 10.23
C ALA A 58 1.78 3.78 8.95
N GLY A 59 1.33 2.77 8.21
CA GLY A 59 1.90 2.39 6.93
C GLY A 59 0.85 2.42 5.83
N VAL A 60 1.10 3.13 4.74
CA VAL A 60 0.25 3.16 3.54
C VAL A 60 1.14 2.82 2.34
N ASN A 61 0.98 1.63 1.79
CA ASN A 61 1.86 1.12 0.74
C ASN A 61 1.09 0.96 -0.57
N PHE A 62 1.66 1.48 -1.64
CA PHE A 62 1.24 1.20 -3.01
C PHE A 62 2.22 0.24 -3.65
N SER A 63 1.69 -0.75 -4.37
CA SER A 63 2.48 -1.63 -5.22
C SER A 63 1.85 -1.76 -6.58
N HIS A 64 2.69 -1.86 -7.61
CA HIS A 64 2.31 -2.24 -8.96
C HIS A 64 3.41 -3.14 -9.52
N ILE A 65 3.15 -4.44 -9.55
CA ILE A 65 4.07 -5.47 -10.01
C ILE A 65 3.52 -6.17 -11.25
N HIS A 66 4.41 -6.62 -12.12
CA HIS A 66 4.07 -7.39 -13.31
C HIS A 66 5.16 -8.42 -13.59
N GLY A 67 4.84 -9.41 -14.41
CA GLY A 67 5.80 -10.43 -14.84
C GLY A 67 5.22 -11.36 -15.88
N ASP A 68 6.09 -12.15 -16.50
CA ASP A 68 5.72 -13.00 -17.64
C ASP A 68 5.03 -14.31 -17.22
N ALA A 69 5.12 -14.69 -15.94
CA ALA A 69 4.50 -15.90 -15.40
C ALA A 69 3.88 -15.65 -14.03
N MET A 70 2.64 -16.13 -13.84
CA MET A 70 1.95 -16.15 -12.55
C MET A 70 2.77 -16.91 -11.49
N PRO A 71 2.83 -16.43 -10.24
CA PRO A 71 3.54 -17.12 -9.16
C PRO A 71 2.84 -18.43 -8.80
N ALA A 72 3.63 -19.42 -8.35
CA ALA A 72 3.14 -20.76 -8.01
C ALA A 72 1.98 -20.75 -6.99
N SER A 73 2.00 -19.81 -6.04
CA SER A 73 0.93 -19.63 -5.05
C SER A 73 -0.42 -19.25 -5.68
N ALA A 74 -0.41 -18.52 -6.80
CA ALA A 74 -1.63 -18.11 -7.50
C ALA A 74 -2.12 -19.16 -8.50
N THR A 75 -1.26 -20.09 -8.92
CA THR A 75 -1.60 -21.19 -9.85
C THR A 75 -1.93 -22.49 -9.14
N ALA A 76 -1.60 -22.63 -7.84
CA ALA A 76 -1.81 -23.87 -7.07
C ALA A 76 -3.26 -24.40 -7.15
N HIS A 77 -4.25 -23.51 -7.16
CA HIS A 77 -5.67 -23.86 -7.29
C HIS A 77 -6.26 -23.48 -8.67
N ARG A 78 -5.42 -22.97 -9.59
CA ARG A 78 -5.80 -22.46 -10.91
C ARG A 78 -4.70 -22.79 -11.93
N PRO A 79 -4.47 -24.08 -12.23
CA PRO A 79 -3.38 -24.52 -13.09
C PRO A 79 -3.46 -23.93 -14.52
N GLU A 80 -4.64 -23.55 -14.99
CA GLU A 80 -4.88 -22.87 -16.26
C GLU A 80 -4.25 -21.47 -16.38
N LEU A 81 -3.79 -20.92 -15.26
CA LEU A 81 -3.08 -19.64 -15.18
C LEU A 81 -1.56 -19.80 -15.22
N ALA A 82 -1.04 -21.03 -15.16
CA ALA A 82 0.40 -21.28 -15.25
C ALA A 82 0.99 -20.73 -16.55
N GLY A 83 2.14 -20.06 -16.45
CA GLY A 83 2.83 -19.46 -17.59
C GLY A 83 2.16 -18.22 -18.19
N ARG A 84 1.03 -17.74 -17.64
CA ARG A 84 0.41 -16.49 -18.11
C ARG A 84 1.13 -15.28 -17.53
N SER A 85 1.28 -14.23 -18.34
CA SER A 85 1.72 -12.92 -17.87
C SER A 85 0.69 -12.31 -16.93
N PHE A 86 1.14 -11.48 -16.00
CA PHE A 86 0.28 -10.85 -15.02
C PHE A 86 0.69 -9.42 -14.70
N GLU A 87 -0.28 -8.70 -14.15
CA GLU A 87 -0.12 -7.39 -13.53
C GLU A 87 -1.00 -7.37 -12.29
N ALA A 88 -0.46 -6.89 -11.17
CA ALA A 88 -1.18 -6.72 -9.93
C ALA A 88 -0.81 -5.36 -9.32
N MET A 89 -1.82 -4.60 -8.91
CA MET A 89 -1.62 -3.31 -8.25
C MET A 89 -2.63 -3.11 -7.13
N GLY A 90 -2.25 -2.35 -6.11
CA GLY A 90 -3.12 -2.08 -4.97
C GLY A 90 -2.50 -1.13 -3.95
N VAL A 91 -3.37 -0.66 -3.05
CA VAL A 91 -2.97 0.06 -1.83
C VAL A 91 -3.30 -0.84 -0.63
N SER A 92 -2.36 -0.96 0.30
CA SER A 92 -2.54 -1.63 1.59
C SER A 92 -2.20 -0.67 2.73
N LEU A 93 -2.93 -0.77 3.84
CA LEU A 93 -2.84 0.15 4.96
C LEU A 93 -2.88 -0.61 6.30
N VAL A 94 -2.03 -0.23 7.24
CA VAL A 94 -2.11 -0.61 8.65
C VAL A 94 -1.86 0.63 9.52
N VAL A 95 -2.69 0.83 10.54
CA VAL A 95 -2.55 1.96 11.50
C VAL A 95 -2.56 1.40 12.92
N ALA A 96 -1.58 1.80 13.72
CA ALA A 96 -1.50 1.53 15.15
C ALA A 96 -1.61 2.83 15.95
N SER A 97 -2.62 2.92 16.82
CA SER A 97 -2.83 4.07 17.71
C SER A 97 -1.80 4.11 18.84
N ALA A 98 -1.34 5.30 19.21
CA ALA A 98 -0.46 5.49 20.35
C ALA A 98 -1.18 5.20 21.67
N GLN A 99 -0.49 4.53 22.60
CA GLN A 99 -1.04 4.17 23.91
C GLN A 99 -1.43 5.39 24.76
N SER A 100 -0.80 6.54 24.55
CA SER A 100 -1.11 7.80 25.25
C SER A 100 -2.52 8.33 24.94
N VAL A 101 -3.13 7.93 23.83
CA VAL A 101 -4.50 8.32 23.47
C VAL A 101 -5.52 7.66 24.41
N TYR A 102 -5.21 6.51 25.00
CA TYR A 102 -6.11 5.78 25.89
C TYR A 102 -5.96 6.16 27.38
N SER A 103 -4.93 6.93 27.75
CA SER A 103 -4.68 7.28 29.16
C SER A 103 -5.60 8.39 29.70
N HIS A 104 -6.43 8.99 28.85
CA HIS A 104 -7.39 10.05 29.21
C HIS A 104 -8.85 9.58 29.27
N GLN A 105 -9.13 8.28 29.15
CA GLN A 105 -10.48 7.75 29.38
C GLN A 105 -10.71 7.55 30.88
N PRO A 106 -11.73 8.19 31.50
CA PRO A 106 -12.09 7.90 32.88
C PRO A 106 -12.57 6.45 32.98
N ARG A 107 -12.14 5.75 34.05
CA ARG A 107 -12.60 4.39 34.38
C ARG A 107 -14.09 4.38 34.70
#